data_AF-A0A087D902-F1
#
_entry.id   AF-A0A087D902-F1
#
_cell.length_a   1.000
_cell.length_b   1.000
_cell.length_c   1.000
_cell.angle_alpha   90.00
_cell.angle_beta   90.00
_cell.angle_gamma   90.00
#
_symmetry.space_group_name_H-M   'P 1'
#
loop_
_entity.id
_entity.type
_entity.pdbx_description
1 polymer ?
#
loop_
_entity_poly.entity_id
_entity_poly.type
_entity_poly.pdbx_seq_one_letter_code
_entity_poly.pdbx_strand_id
1 'polypeptide(L)'
;MPYLSYLSHFSQPFMLAIALWPVLSFALTVPVLAMLYHRDNRLTLPAALAAYGTVLYFIGLLCLTLYPMPDDPAAYCATHHLSPQLDPLRFIADIRTDGANAVMQILMNIVFFLPLGYITRRVFRWRMRAALPFAFAASLAVETLQLTGVLGIYPCAYRFFDVDDLLANTLGAALGFGAATLVDRLFPPRAADTATTANPGFVRRCVAFAIDMALTALAAVPAAMLVSVAYTAIAYGSLDVWHTWELVGGWTIGDLTMLASLAVFEWAIPWRRGGRTLGGSYTRMTCETRARAGWRRTVFYAARFAVLAMIVFGGHLPLTGTLVLALAVFWIVARKMPYDLI
;
A
#
# COMPACT_ATOMS: atom_id res chain seq x y z
N MET A 1 -21.29 -26.66 26.03
CA MET A 1 -21.25 -26.52 24.55
C MET A 1 -19.84 -26.16 24.12
N PRO A 2 -19.01 -27.14 23.74
CA PRO A 2 -17.57 -26.95 23.44
C PRO A 2 -17.30 -26.00 22.26
N TYR A 3 -18.26 -25.82 21.36
CA TYR A 3 -18.14 -24.90 20.22
C TYR A 3 -18.13 -23.41 20.61
N LEU A 4 -18.77 -23.02 21.72
CA LEU A 4 -18.81 -21.62 22.17
C LEU A 4 -17.47 -21.16 22.78
N SER A 5 -16.71 -22.05 23.43
CA SER A 5 -15.37 -21.70 23.93
C SER A 5 -14.36 -21.59 22.78
N TYR A 6 -14.49 -22.45 21.75
CA TYR A 6 -13.63 -22.36 20.56
C TYR A 6 -13.77 -21.00 19.85
N LEU A 7 -15.00 -20.48 19.68
CA LEU A 7 -15.25 -19.17 19.09
C LEU A 7 -14.70 -17.99 19.92
N SER A 8 -14.62 -18.15 21.25
CA SER A 8 -14.08 -17.11 22.13
C SER A 8 -12.59 -16.85 21.88
N HIS A 9 -11.80 -17.86 21.49
CA HIS A 9 -10.39 -17.71 21.13
C HIS A 9 -10.15 -16.86 19.86
N PHE A 10 -11.14 -16.74 18.98
CA PHE A 10 -11.05 -15.89 17.78
C PHE A 10 -11.41 -14.43 18.04
N SER A 11 -12.06 -14.13 19.16
CA SER A 11 -12.62 -12.80 19.42
C SER A 11 -11.54 -11.73 19.66
N GLN A 12 -10.54 -12.01 20.49
CA GLN A 12 -9.44 -11.08 20.80
C GLN A 12 -8.60 -10.70 19.57
N PRO A 13 -8.08 -11.65 18.75
CA PRO A 13 -7.32 -11.29 17.56
C PRO A 13 -8.16 -10.57 16.51
N PHE A 14 -9.44 -10.93 16.39
CA PHE A 14 -10.36 -10.25 15.50
C PHE A 14 -10.60 -8.79 15.93
N MET A 15 -10.78 -8.54 17.22
CA MET A 15 -10.92 -7.18 17.76
C MET A 15 -9.64 -6.36 17.53
N LEU A 16 -8.46 -6.96 17.71
CA LEU A 16 -7.19 -6.30 17.38
C LEU A 16 -7.11 -5.93 15.89
N ALA A 17 -7.53 -6.83 15.00
CA ALA A 17 -7.55 -6.55 13.57
C ALA A 17 -8.49 -5.39 13.22
N ILE A 18 -9.69 -5.35 13.81
CA ILE A 18 -10.63 -4.24 13.66
C ILE A 18 -10.05 -2.93 14.20
N ALA A 19 -9.34 -2.95 15.33
CA ALA A 19 -8.74 -1.76 15.92
C ALA A 19 -7.61 -1.18 15.06
N LEU A 20 -6.75 -2.04 14.48
CA LEU A 20 -5.64 -1.61 13.61
C LEU A 20 -6.10 -1.20 12.20
N TRP A 21 -7.22 -1.74 11.74
CA TRP A 21 -7.68 -1.58 10.37
C TRP A 21 -7.88 -0.13 9.92
N PRO A 22 -8.54 0.78 10.66
CA PRO A 22 -8.68 2.17 10.24
C PRO A 22 -7.34 2.89 10.07
N VAL A 23 -6.38 2.65 10.96
CA VAL A 23 -5.07 3.30 10.94
C VAL A 23 -4.26 2.83 9.72
N LEU A 24 -4.16 1.53 9.52
CA LEU A 24 -3.43 0.96 8.38
C LEU A 24 -4.12 1.26 7.05
N SER A 25 -5.45 1.24 7.02
CA SER A 25 -6.23 1.65 5.85
C SER A 25 -6.01 3.11 5.49
N PHE A 26 -5.93 4.00 6.48
CA PHE A 26 -5.61 5.40 6.27
C PHE A 26 -4.20 5.55 5.70
N ALA A 27 -3.20 4.92 6.33
CA ALA A 27 -1.81 4.92 5.86
C ALA A 27 -1.68 4.39 4.41
N LEU A 28 -2.50 3.40 4.04
CA LEU A 28 -2.51 2.80 2.70
C LEU A 28 -3.56 3.40 1.76
N THR A 29 -4.26 4.48 2.13
CA THR A 29 -5.35 5.02 1.30
C THR A 29 -4.85 5.51 -0.05
N VAL A 30 -3.74 6.25 -0.09
CA VAL A 30 -3.16 6.73 -1.36
C VAL A 30 -2.79 5.57 -2.30
N PRO A 31 -1.97 4.57 -1.89
CA PRO A 31 -1.63 3.46 -2.78
C PRO A 31 -2.85 2.61 -3.16
N VAL A 32 -3.83 2.43 -2.27
CA VAL A 32 -5.09 1.73 -2.59
C VAL A 32 -5.87 2.47 -3.68
N LEU A 33 -6.13 3.76 -3.51
CA LEU A 33 -6.87 4.55 -4.49
C LEU A 33 -6.12 4.64 -5.82
N ALA A 34 -4.79 4.77 -5.76
CA ALA A 34 -3.91 4.73 -6.92
C ALA A 34 -4.10 3.41 -7.69
N MET A 35 -3.98 2.27 -7.01
CA MET A 35 -4.14 0.94 -7.61
C MET A 35 -5.52 0.80 -8.26
N LEU A 36 -6.60 1.24 -7.59
CA LEU A 36 -7.96 1.21 -8.12
C LEU A 36 -8.10 2.05 -9.39
N TYR A 37 -7.53 3.26 -9.42
CA TYR A 37 -7.55 4.12 -10.61
C TYR A 37 -6.74 3.53 -11.77
N HIS A 38 -5.56 2.98 -11.49
CA HIS A 38 -4.73 2.38 -12.52
C HIS A 38 -5.40 1.17 -13.17
N ARG A 39 -6.06 0.34 -12.34
CA ARG A 39 -6.71 -0.90 -12.77
C ARG A 39 -8.05 -0.66 -13.46
N ASP A 40 -8.92 0.14 -12.86
CA ASP A 40 -10.33 0.24 -13.25
C ASP A 40 -10.69 1.57 -13.93
N ASN A 41 -9.79 2.54 -13.89
CA ASN A 41 -10.02 3.90 -14.38
C ASN A 41 -11.24 4.60 -13.74
N ARG A 42 -11.74 4.10 -12.62
CA ARG A 42 -12.88 4.63 -11.86
C ARG A 42 -12.78 4.21 -10.40
N LEU A 43 -13.38 5.00 -9.52
CA LEU A 43 -13.60 4.62 -8.13
C LEU A 43 -15.06 4.25 -7.96
N THR A 44 -15.35 2.96 -7.83
CA THR A 44 -16.67 2.48 -7.42
C THR A 44 -16.62 2.06 -5.96
N LEU A 45 -17.73 2.25 -5.23
CA LEU A 45 -17.84 1.83 -3.83
C LEU A 45 -17.46 0.34 -3.63
N PRO A 46 -17.89 -0.63 -4.47
CA PRO A 46 -17.48 -2.02 -4.32
C PRO A 46 -15.98 -2.23 -4.49
N ALA A 47 -15.32 -1.48 -5.38
CA ALA A 47 -13.87 -1.59 -5.57
C ALA A 47 -13.09 -1.03 -4.37
N ALA A 48 -13.57 0.08 -3.80
CA ALA A 48 -13.04 0.62 -2.55
C ALA A 48 -13.24 -0.37 -1.39
N LEU A 49 -14.46 -0.87 -1.18
CA LEU A 49 -14.76 -1.86 -0.14
C LEU A 49 -13.91 -3.13 -0.28
N ALA A 50 -13.73 -3.64 -1.51
CA ALA A 50 -12.88 -4.80 -1.74
C ALA A 50 -11.42 -4.53 -1.38
N ALA A 51 -10.90 -3.33 -1.67
CA ALA A 51 -9.54 -2.97 -1.32
C ALA A 51 -9.35 -2.79 0.20
N TYR A 52 -10.25 -2.06 0.86
CA TYR A 52 -10.21 -1.91 2.32
C TYR A 52 -10.45 -3.25 3.06
N GLY A 53 -11.33 -4.11 2.53
CA GLY A 53 -11.52 -5.47 3.01
C GLY A 53 -10.30 -6.36 2.80
N THR A 54 -9.52 -6.14 1.74
CA THR A 54 -8.23 -6.83 1.53
C THR A 54 -7.21 -6.43 2.61
N VAL A 55 -7.15 -5.14 2.97
CA VAL A 55 -6.29 -4.67 4.08
C VAL A 55 -6.73 -5.32 5.39
N LEU A 56 -8.02 -5.30 5.71
CA LEU A 56 -8.55 -5.97 6.89
C LEU A 56 -8.22 -7.47 6.90
N TYR A 57 -8.33 -8.15 5.76
CA TYR A 57 -7.98 -9.56 5.64
C TYR A 57 -6.51 -9.81 5.98
N PHE A 58 -5.55 -9.03 5.46
CA PHE A 58 -4.13 -9.25 5.76
C PHE A 58 -3.79 -8.94 7.21
N ILE A 59 -4.41 -7.92 7.82
CA ILE A 59 -4.26 -7.64 9.25
C ILE A 59 -4.84 -8.80 10.06
N GLY A 60 -6.05 -9.24 9.73
CA GLY A 60 -6.69 -10.39 10.34
C GLY A 60 -5.85 -11.66 10.20
N LEU A 61 -5.27 -11.91 9.03
CA LEU A 61 -4.40 -13.07 8.77
C LEU A 61 -3.25 -13.11 9.79
N LEU A 62 -2.57 -11.98 10.01
CA LEU A 62 -1.47 -11.91 10.97
C LEU A 62 -1.97 -11.99 12.42
N CYS A 63 -3.03 -11.25 12.77
CA CYS A 63 -3.58 -11.27 14.13
C CYS A 63 -4.07 -12.66 14.53
N LEU A 64 -4.83 -13.35 13.67
CA LEU A 64 -5.39 -14.65 13.99
C LEU A 64 -4.34 -15.78 14.02
N THR A 65 -3.27 -15.67 13.23
CA THR A 65 -2.22 -16.72 13.20
C THR A 65 -1.20 -16.55 14.30
N LEU A 66 -0.87 -15.31 14.68
CA LEU A 66 0.16 -15.03 15.68
C LEU A 66 -0.39 -14.89 17.09
N TYR A 67 -1.69 -14.65 17.29
CA TYR A 67 -2.29 -14.53 18.62
C TYR A 67 -2.89 -15.86 19.12
N PRO A 68 -2.77 -16.23 20.41
CA PRO A 68 -2.23 -15.46 21.51
C PRO A 68 -0.70 -15.51 21.59
N MET A 69 -0.11 -14.35 21.84
CA MET A 69 1.30 -14.23 22.17
C MET A 69 1.45 -14.31 23.69
N PRO A 70 2.49 -14.97 24.24
CA PRO A 70 2.67 -15.07 25.68
C PRO A 70 2.99 -13.71 26.32
N ASP A 71 2.36 -13.40 27.45
CA ASP A 71 2.59 -12.17 28.22
C ASP A 71 4.00 -12.14 28.84
N ASP A 72 4.50 -13.30 29.30
CA ASP A 72 5.88 -13.51 29.73
C ASP A 72 6.57 -14.55 28.81
N PRO A 73 7.26 -14.09 27.74
CA PRO A 73 7.95 -14.97 26.81
C PRO A 73 9.05 -15.81 27.46
N ALA A 74 9.75 -15.27 28.46
CA ALA A 74 10.88 -15.95 29.07
C ALA A 74 10.41 -17.14 29.91
N ALA A 75 9.37 -16.95 30.72
CA ALA A 75 8.76 -18.04 31.50
C ALA A 75 8.10 -19.09 30.60
N TYR A 76 7.40 -18.66 29.54
CA TYR A 76 6.80 -19.58 28.57
C TYR A 76 7.86 -20.45 27.89
N CYS A 77 8.92 -19.83 27.35
CA CYS A 77 9.98 -20.54 26.64
C CYS A 77 10.86 -21.41 27.53
N ALA A 78 10.93 -21.13 28.84
CA ALA A 78 11.61 -22.00 29.80
C ALA A 78 10.89 -23.34 30.03
N THR A 79 9.59 -23.40 29.73
CA THR A 79 8.74 -24.58 29.98
C THR A 79 8.21 -25.25 28.71
N HIS A 80 8.22 -24.55 27.57
CA HIS A 80 7.70 -25.03 26.30
C HIS A 80 8.81 -25.16 25.26
N HIS A 81 8.88 -26.34 24.64
CA HIS A 81 9.83 -26.65 23.56
C HIS A 81 9.07 -27.23 22.37
N LEU A 82 8.46 -26.34 21.59
CA LEU A 82 7.72 -26.72 20.39
C LEU A 82 8.71 -27.08 19.28
N SER A 83 8.62 -28.30 18.77
CA SER A 83 9.40 -28.75 17.61
C SER A 83 8.53 -28.69 16.35
N PRO A 84 9.10 -28.37 15.18
CA PRO A 84 8.35 -28.33 13.94
C PRO A 84 7.85 -29.73 13.57
N GLN A 85 6.59 -29.79 13.13
CA GLN A 85 5.99 -30.95 12.48
C GLN A 85 6.35 -30.87 10.98
N LEU A 86 6.94 -31.92 10.42
CA LEU A 86 7.40 -31.93 9.01
C LEU A 86 6.86 -33.09 8.16
N ASP A 87 6.00 -33.94 8.74
CA ASP A 87 5.41 -35.10 8.06
C ASP A 87 4.11 -34.70 7.32
N PRO A 88 4.08 -34.66 5.98
CA PRO A 88 2.94 -34.16 5.21
C PRO A 88 1.70 -35.07 5.22
N LEU A 89 1.72 -36.13 6.04
CA LEU A 89 0.60 -37.07 6.22
C LEU A 89 0.20 -37.23 7.70
N ARG A 90 0.71 -36.36 8.58
CA ARG A 90 0.46 -36.45 10.02
C ARG A 90 -1.00 -36.24 10.36
N PHE A 91 -1.71 -35.41 9.59
CA PHE A 91 -3.15 -35.19 9.69
C PHE A 91 -3.95 -36.50 9.69
N ILE A 92 -3.47 -37.58 9.06
CA ILE A 92 -4.14 -38.89 9.06
C ILE A 92 -4.12 -39.50 10.47
N ALA A 93 -2.97 -39.40 11.16
CA ALA A 93 -2.82 -39.88 12.53
C ALA A 93 -3.61 -38.98 13.49
N ASP A 94 -3.60 -37.67 13.27
CA ASP A 94 -4.30 -36.71 14.12
C ASP A 94 -5.83 -36.86 13.97
N ILE A 95 -6.35 -37.13 12.77
CA ILE A 95 -7.78 -37.49 12.58
C ILE A 95 -8.14 -38.78 13.33
N ARG A 96 -7.25 -39.77 13.36
CA ARG A 96 -7.52 -41.01 14.11
C ARG A 96 -7.51 -40.79 15.62
N THR A 97 -6.73 -39.83 16.11
CA THR A 97 -6.50 -39.59 17.54
C THR A 97 -7.47 -38.54 18.10
N ASP A 98 -7.56 -37.39 17.43
CA ASP A 98 -8.31 -36.20 17.85
C ASP A 98 -9.65 -36.03 17.10
N GLY A 99 -9.91 -36.88 16.10
CA GLY A 99 -11.22 -37.00 15.45
C GLY A 99 -11.73 -35.69 14.86
N ALA A 100 -12.86 -35.23 15.36
CA ALA A 100 -13.54 -34.04 14.85
C ALA A 100 -12.72 -32.74 15.02
N ASN A 101 -11.83 -32.66 16.01
CA ASN A 101 -11.01 -31.47 16.24
C ASN A 101 -9.96 -31.30 15.14
N ALA A 102 -9.27 -32.39 14.77
CA ALA A 102 -8.32 -32.39 13.66
C ALA A 102 -9.01 -32.04 12.33
N VAL A 103 -10.20 -32.60 12.07
CA VAL A 103 -10.99 -32.24 10.89
C VAL A 103 -11.36 -30.75 10.89
N MET A 104 -11.77 -30.21 12.03
CA MET A 104 -12.10 -28.78 12.15
C MET A 104 -10.87 -27.90 11.90
N GLN A 105 -9.69 -28.25 12.41
CA GLN A 105 -8.45 -27.52 12.16
C GLN A 105 -8.14 -27.43 10.66
N ILE A 106 -8.17 -28.56 9.95
CA ILE A 106 -7.94 -28.61 8.50
C ILE A 106 -8.97 -27.72 7.77
N LEU A 107 -10.26 -27.85 8.10
CA LEU A 107 -11.31 -27.06 7.48
C LEU A 107 -11.14 -25.56 7.73
N MET A 108 -10.75 -25.16 8.94
CA MET A 108 -10.54 -23.75 9.27
C MET A 108 -9.34 -23.19 8.52
N ASN A 109 -8.23 -23.92 8.41
CA ASN A 109 -7.07 -23.50 7.62
C ASN A 109 -7.43 -23.32 6.13
N ILE A 110 -8.21 -24.25 5.56
CA ILE A 110 -8.78 -24.08 4.20
C ILE A 110 -9.63 -22.80 4.13
N VAL A 111 -10.59 -22.62 5.05
CA VAL A 111 -11.51 -21.48 5.03
C VAL A 111 -10.76 -20.16 5.19
N PHE A 112 -9.71 -20.15 5.99
CA PHE A 112 -8.94 -18.98 6.32
C PHE A 112 -8.12 -18.45 5.14
N PHE A 113 -7.67 -19.33 4.23
CA PHE A 113 -6.98 -18.94 3.00
C PHE A 113 -7.88 -18.81 1.75
N LEU A 114 -9.18 -19.18 1.83
CA LEU A 114 -10.15 -18.90 0.76
C LEU A 114 -10.12 -17.42 0.31
N PRO A 115 -10.13 -16.41 1.20
CA PRO A 115 -10.10 -15.02 0.77
C PRO A 115 -8.81 -14.64 0.05
N LEU A 116 -7.65 -15.21 0.40
CA LEU A 116 -6.39 -14.95 -0.31
C LEU A 116 -6.48 -15.38 -1.78
N GLY A 117 -7.00 -16.57 -2.02
CA GLY A 117 -7.29 -17.06 -3.38
C GLY A 117 -8.26 -16.16 -4.13
N TYR A 118 -9.33 -15.74 -3.47
CA TYR A 118 -10.33 -14.87 -4.05
C TYR A 118 -9.78 -13.48 -4.40
N ILE A 119 -9.01 -12.87 -3.48
CA ILE A 119 -8.36 -11.56 -3.61
C ILE A 119 -7.33 -11.58 -4.74
N THR A 120 -6.44 -12.58 -4.78
CA THR A 120 -5.43 -12.68 -5.85
C THR A 120 -6.05 -12.76 -7.24
N ARG A 121 -7.19 -13.46 -7.38
CA ARG A 121 -7.93 -13.52 -8.65
C ARG A 121 -8.74 -12.26 -8.94
N ARG A 122 -9.54 -11.74 -8.01
CA ARG A 122 -10.49 -10.64 -8.27
C ARG A 122 -9.88 -9.26 -8.12
N VAL A 123 -9.07 -9.07 -7.08
CA VAL A 123 -8.45 -7.79 -6.76
C VAL A 123 -7.17 -7.62 -7.59
N PHE A 124 -6.25 -8.57 -7.51
CA PHE A 124 -4.96 -8.46 -8.21
C PHE A 124 -4.99 -8.96 -9.67
N ARG A 125 -6.06 -9.66 -10.09
CA ARG A 125 -6.22 -10.21 -11.45
C ARG A 125 -5.10 -11.17 -11.86
N TRP A 126 -4.50 -11.84 -10.89
CA TRP A 126 -3.41 -12.78 -11.14
C TRP A 126 -3.93 -14.06 -11.81
N ARG A 127 -3.02 -14.74 -12.51
CA ARG A 127 -3.23 -16.09 -13.02
C ARG A 127 -2.92 -17.09 -11.91
N MET A 128 -3.52 -18.28 -11.97
CA MET A 128 -3.33 -19.33 -10.96
C MET A 128 -1.85 -19.66 -10.71
N ARG A 129 -1.04 -19.67 -11.78
CA ARG A 129 0.42 -19.88 -11.73
C ARG A 129 1.21 -18.86 -10.90
N ALA A 130 0.64 -17.69 -10.64
CA ALA A 130 1.23 -16.69 -9.73
C ALA A 130 0.53 -16.69 -8.37
N ALA A 131 -0.80 -16.89 -8.36
CA ALA A 131 -1.60 -16.88 -7.14
C ALA A 131 -1.27 -18.04 -6.19
N LEU A 132 -1.11 -19.27 -6.69
CA LEU A 132 -0.83 -20.43 -5.84
C LEU A 132 0.57 -20.39 -5.20
N PRO A 133 1.67 -20.13 -5.94
CA PRO A 133 2.98 -19.99 -5.31
C PRO A 133 3.01 -18.85 -4.28
N PHE A 134 2.31 -17.75 -4.56
CA PHE A 134 2.18 -16.66 -3.59
C PHE A 134 1.41 -17.07 -2.33
N ALA A 135 0.31 -17.80 -2.47
CA ALA A 135 -0.46 -18.28 -1.33
C ALA A 135 0.34 -19.28 -0.49
N PHE A 136 1.04 -20.21 -1.13
CA PHE A 136 1.96 -21.12 -0.46
C PHE A 136 3.07 -20.35 0.27
N ALA A 137 3.70 -19.37 -0.39
CA ALA A 137 4.72 -18.52 0.23
C ALA A 137 4.18 -17.69 1.40
N ALA A 138 2.93 -17.21 1.32
CA ALA A 138 2.28 -16.51 2.42
C ALA A 138 2.01 -17.45 3.60
N SER A 139 1.55 -18.68 3.35
CA SER A 139 1.40 -19.70 4.39
C SER A 139 2.75 -20.04 5.02
N LEU A 140 3.77 -20.28 4.21
CA LEU A 140 5.12 -20.57 4.68
C LEU A 140 5.70 -19.41 5.50
N ALA A 141 5.45 -18.17 5.10
CA ALA A 141 5.87 -17.00 5.88
C ALA A 141 5.18 -16.97 7.25
N VAL A 142 3.89 -17.27 7.33
CA VAL A 142 3.16 -17.37 8.61
C VAL A 142 3.75 -18.47 9.50
N GLU A 143 3.92 -19.68 8.98
CA GLU A 143 4.51 -20.80 9.73
C GLU A 143 5.95 -20.46 10.17
N THR A 144 6.73 -19.80 9.32
CA THR A 144 8.09 -19.36 9.65
C THR A 144 8.08 -18.31 10.75
N LEU A 145 7.12 -17.37 10.74
CA LEU A 145 6.95 -16.41 11.83
C LEU A 145 6.62 -17.12 13.15
N GLN A 146 5.79 -18.16 13.12
CA GLN A 146 5.48 -18.95 14.31
C GLN A 146 6.71 -19.72 14.83
N LEU A 147 7.43 -20.40 13.94
CA LEU A 147 8.65 -21.16 14.25
C LEU A 147 9.75 -20.28 14.85
N THR A 148 9.89 -19.06 14.33
CA THR A 148 10.96 -18.14 14.75
C THR A 148 10.57 -17.21 15.89
N GLY A 149 9.35 -17.33 16.42
CA GLY A 149 8.88 -16.41 17.46
C GLY A 149 8.77 -14.97 16.94
N VAL A 150 8.18 -14.79 15.77
CA VAL A 150 8.09 -13.52 15.01
C VAL A 150 9.48 -12.94 14.73
N LEU A 151 10.34 -13.73 14.06
CA LEU A 151 11.72 -13.35 13.71
C LEU A 151 12.58 -12.98 14.93
N GLY A 152 12.42 -13.71 16.04
CA GLY A 152 13.20 -13.53 17.26
C GLY A 152 12.71 -12.43 18.20
N ILE A 153 11.52 -11.86 17.96
CA ILE A 153 10.86 -11.00 18.96
C ILE A 153 10.55 -11.81 20.23
N TYR A 154 10.19 -13.09 20.07
CA TYR A 154 10.02 -14.05 21.14
C TYR A 154 11.22 -15.02 21.18
N PRO A 155 11.72 -15.41 22.37
CA PRO A 155 12.93 -16.25 22.49
C PRO A 155 12.80 -17.68 21.94
N CYS A 156 11.57 -18.15 21.70
CA CYS A 156 11.28 -19.48 21.18
C CYS A 156 10.02 -19.48 20.30
N ALA A 157 9.77 -20.61 19.62
CA ALA A 157 8.49 -20.88 18.99
C ALA A 157 7.38 -20.98 20.05
N TYR A 158 6.36 -20.13 19.94
CA TYR A 158 5.18 -20.19 20.81
C TYR A 158 3.94 -20.76 20.12
N ARG A 159 4.03 -21.05 18.81
CA ARG A 159 3.08 -21.89 18.06
C ARG A 159 3.81 -22.94 17.25
N PHE A 160 3.09 -24.01 16.91
CA PHE A 160 3.62 -25.10 16.10
C PHE A 160 3.74 -24.70 14.64
N PHE A 161 4.88 -25.01 14.04
CA PHE A 161 5.04 -25.05 12.59
C PHE A 161 4.48 -26.39 12.10
N ASP A 162 3.55 -26.34 11.16
CA ASP A 162 2.88 -27.53 10.63
C ASP A 162 2.88 -27.56 9.10
N VAL A 163 3.45 -28.61 8.51
CA VAL A 163 3.48 -28.78 7.03
C VAL A 163 2.08 -29.09 6.48
N ASP A 164 1.22 -29.75 7.25
CA ASP A 164 -0.15 -30.04 6.83
C ASP A 164 -0.98 -28.75 6.72
N ASP A 165 -0.67 -27.74 7.54
CA ASP A 165 -1.29 -26.41 7.45
C ASP A 165 -0.91 -25.70 6.15
N LEU A 166 0.33 -25.86 5.66
CA LEU A 166 0.73 -25.35 4.34
C LEU A 166 -0.14 -25.94 3.22
N LEU A 167 -0.44 -27.25 3.30
CA LEU A 167 -1.27 -27.94 2.32
C LEU A 167 -2.73 -27.46 2.41
N ALA A 168 -3.30 -27.40 3.61
CA ALA A 168 -4.65 -26.94 3.87
C ALA A 168 -4.87 -25.48 3.43
N ASN A 169 -3.96 -24.58 3.79
CA ASN A 169 -3.99 -23.18 3.41
C ASN A 169 -3.86 -23.00 1.88
N THR A 170 -2.94 -23.74 1.25
CA THR A 170 -2.78 -23.70 -0.22
C THR A 170 -4.02 -24.21 -0.94
N LEU A 171 -4.66 -25.28 -0.43
CA LEU A 171 -5.94 -25.78 -0.94
C LEU A 171 -7.05 -24.73 -0.78
N GLY A 172 -7.13 -24.07 0.38
CA GLY A 172 -8.02 -22.94 0.61
C GLY A 172 -7.86 -21.85 -0.43
N ALA A 173 -6.62 -21.42 -0.70
CA ALA A 173 -6.35 -20.44 -1.74
C ALA A 173 -6.73 -20.93 -3.15
N ALA A 174 -6.53 -22.21 -3.46
CA ALA A 174 -6.97 -22.79 -4.74
C ALA A 174 -8.49 -22.75 -4.91
N LEU A 175 -9.24 -23.14 -3.88
CA LEU A 175 -10.70 -23.11 -3.88
C LEU A 175 -11.23 -21.67 -3.97
N GLY A 176 -10.63 -20.74 -3.24
CA GLY A 176 -10.98 -19.32 -3.29
C GLY A 176 -10.73 -18.70 -4.65
N PHE A 177 -9.61 -19.06 -5.29
CA PHE A 177 -9.29 -18.66 -6.67
C PHE A 177 -10.31 -19.22 -7.67
N GLY A 178 -10.72 -20.48 -7.49
CA GLY A 178 -11.77 -21.13 -8.28
C GLY A 178 -13.11 -20.41 -8.15
N ALA A 179 -13.54 -20.11 -6.92
CA ALA A 179 -14.77 -19.36 -6.65
C ALA A 179 -14.73 -17.97 -7.30
N ALA A 180 -13.62 -17.24 -7.15
CA ALA A 180 -13.42 -15.97 -7.82
C ALA A 180 -13.48 -16.07 -9.36
N THR A 181 -12.91 -17.13 -9.93
CA THR A 181 -12.93 -17.39 -11.37
C THR A 181 -14.36 -17.66 -11.85
N LEU A 182 -15.16 -18.39 -11.08
CA LEU A 182 -16.57 -18.59 -11.36
C LEU A 182 -17.34 -17.27 -11.32
N VAL A 183 -17.10 -16.44 -10.30
CA VAL A 183 -17.70 -15.11 -10.21
C VAL A 183 -17.33 -14.23 -11.41
N ASP A 184 -16.07 -14.24 -11.86
CA ASP A 184 -15.66 -13.51 -13.07
C ASP A 184 -16.37 -14.00 -14.34
N ARG A 185 -16.69 -15.31 -14.42
CA ARG A 185 -17.43 -15.86 -15.57
C ARG A 185 -18.89 -15.45 -15.54
N LEU A 186 -19.52 -15.44 -14.36
CA LEU A 186 -20.92 -15.06 -14.18
C LEU A 186 -21.12 -13.54 -14.27
N PHE A 187 -20.14 -12.77 -13.78
CA PHE A 187 -20.16 -11.31 -13.75
C PHE A 187 -18.85 -10.74 -14.32
N PRO A 188 -18.71 -10.74 -15.65
CA PRO A 188 -17.48 -10.30 -16.32
C PRO A 188 -17.06 -8.89 -15.86
N PRO A 189 -15.80 -8.71 -15.40
CA PRO A 189 -15.31 -7.39 -15.06
C PRO A 189 -15.32 -6.50 -16.31
N ARG A 190 -15.92 -5.32 -16.19
CA ARG A 190 -15.94 -4.34 -17.29
C ARG A 190 -14.51 -3.96 -17.65
N ALA A 191 -14.21 -3.92 -18.95
CA ALA A 191 -12.95 -3.40 -19.45
C ALA A 191 -12.76 -1.95 -18.96
N ALA A 192 -11.61 -1.69 -18.35
CA ALA A 192 -11.24 -0.35 -17.92
C ALA A 192 -10.84 0.46 -19.14
N ASP A 193 -11.40 1.66 -19.30
CA ASP A 193 -10.99 2.59 -20.36
C ASP A 193 -9.51 2.95 -20.16
N THR A 194 -8.69 2.71 -21.17
CA THR A 194 -7.25 2.97 -21.18
C THR A 194 -6.91 4.35 -21.73
N ALA A 195 -7.89 5.08 -22.26
CA ALA A 195 -7.69 6.43 -22.76
C ALA A 195 -7.22 7.37 -21.65
N THR A 196 -6.26 8.23 -21.99
CA THR A 196 -5.84 9.32 -21.11
C THR A 196 -6.89 10.42 -21.14
N THR A 197 -7.44 10.80 -19.99
CA THR A 197 -8.43 11.89 -19.90
C THR A 197 -7.77 13.26 -19.74
N ALA A 198 -8.22 14.22 -20.56
CA ALA A 198 -7.88 15.65 -20.41
C ALA A 198 -8.81 16.39 -19.44
N ASN A 199 -9.91 15.76 -19.01
CA ASN A 199 -10.87 16.31 -18.06
C ASN A 199 -11.01 15.41 -16.83
N PRO A 200 -9.93 15.24 -16.03
CA PRO A 200 -9.98 14.41 -14.84
C PRO A 200 -10.83 15.06 -13.75
N GLY A 201 -11.68 14.26 -13.09
CA GLY A 201 -12.40 14.65 -11.88
C GLY A 201 -11.46 14.91 -10.70
N PHE A 202 -11.98 15.56 -9.64
CA PHE A 202 -11.19 16.02 -8.50
C PHE A 202 -10.38 14.92 -7.81
N VAL A 203 -11.02 13.81 -7.44
CA VAL A 203 -10.35 12.72 -6.71
C VAL A 203 -9.18 12.13 -7.51
N ARG A 204 -9.33 12.00 -8.83
CA ARG A 204 -8.23 11.54 -9.71
C ARG A 204 -7.06 12.51 -9.69
N ARG A 205 -7.31 13.83 -9.72
CA ARG A 205 -6.28 14.86 -9.61
C ARG A 205 -5.55 14.80 -8.27
N CYS A 206 -6.28 14.60 -7.17
CA CYS A 206 -5.69 14.45 -5.84
C CYS A 206 -4.79 13.22 -5.73
N VAL A 207 -5.23 12.07 -6.26
CA VAL A 207 -4.42 10.84 -6.27
C VAL A 207 -3.18 11.01 -7.14
N ALA A 208 -3.31 11.62 -8.34
CA ALA A 208 -2.17 11.93 -9.20
C ALA A 208 -1.16 12.83 -8.48
N PHE A 209 -1.64 13.93 -7.88
CA PHE A 209 -0.82 14.86 -7.11
C PHE A 209 -0.11 14.18 -5.93
N ALA A 210 -0.81 13.33 -5.17
CA ALA A 210 -0.19 12.61 -4.06
C ALA A 210 0.93 11.67 -4.52
N ILE A 211 0.74 10.96 -5.64
CA ILE A 211 1.79 10.12 -6.24
C ILE A 211 2.97 10.99 -6.70
N ASP A 212 2.67 12.08 -7.40
CA ASP A 212 3.70 12.99 -7.92
C ASP A 212 4.53 13.61 -6.78
N MET A 213 3.90 14.05 -5.69
CA MET A 213 4.60 14.57 -4.51
C MET A 213 5.41 13.49 -3.79
N ALA A 214 4.87 12.28 -3.65
CA ALA A 214 5.61 11.17 -3.04
C ALA A 214 6.86 10.80 -3.87
N LEU A 215 6.74 10.75 -5.20
CA LEU A 215 7.87 10.49 -6.10
C LEU A 215 8.89 11.64 -6.09
N THR A 216 8.42 12.88 -6.05
CA THR A 216 9.29 14.06 -5.95
C THR A 216 10.08 14.03 -4.64
N ALA A 217 9.42 13.75 -3.52
CA ALA A 217 10.07 13.62 -2.21
C ALA A 217 11.06 12.44 -2.16
N LEU A 218 10.68 11.29 -2.74
CA LEU A 218 11.54 10.11 -2.83
C LEU A 218 12.82 10.37 -3.64
N ALA A 219 12.78 11.28 -4.61
CA ALA A 219 13.96 11.73 -5.34
C ALA A 219 14.74 12.82 -4.59
N ALA A 220 14.03 13.79 -4.00
CA ALA A 220 14.61 14.95 -3.35
C ALA A 220 15.37 14.59 -2.06
N VAL A 221 14.80 13.74 -1.20
CA VAL A 221 15.39 13.44 0.12
C VAL A 221 16.77 12.76 0.00
N PRO A 222 16.94 11.69 -0.79
CA PRO A 222 18.28 11.09 -0.97
C PRO A 222 19.26 12.05 -1.65
N ALA A 223 18.79 12.88 -2.60
CA ALA A 223 19.63 13.89 -3.22
C ALA A 223 20.09 14.95 -2.21
N ALA A 224 19.19 15.40 -1.32
CA ALA A 224 19.52 16.30 -0.23
C ALA A 224 20.57 15.69 0.69
N MET A 225 20.39 14.43 1.10
CA MET A 225 21.35 13.71 1.95
C MET A 225 22.72 13.61 1.27
N LEU A 226 22.76 13.24 -0.02
CA LEU A 226 24.01 13.12 -0.77
C LEU A 226 24.74 14.48 -0.89
N VAL A 227 24.01 15.55 -1.21
CA VAL A 227 24.58 16.89 -1.33
C VAL A 227 25.07 17.39 0.03
N SER A 228 24.32 17.18 1.10
CA SER A 228 24.73 17.55 2.46
C SER A 228 26.01 16.81 2.87
N VAL A 229 26.09 15.49 2.66
CA VAL A 229 27.29 14.71 2.98
C VAL A 229 28.49 15.14 2.15
N ALA A 230 28.30 15.39 0.85
CA ALA A 230 29.38 15.87 -0.01
C ALA A 230 29.89 17.24 0.47
N TYR A 231 28.98 18.15 0.84
CA TYR A 231 29.33 19.45 1.38
C TYR A 231 30.09 19.33 2.70
N THR A 232 29.63 18.50 3.65
CA THR A 232 30.33 18.34 4.93
C THR A 232 31.70 17.69 4.77
N ALA A 233 31.83 16.72 3.87
CA ALA A 233 33.10 16.07 3.58
C ALA A 233 34.13 17.05 3.04
N ILE A 234 33.70 17.94 2.13
CA ILE A 234 34.59 18.94 1.51
C ILE A 234 34.92 20.08 2.47
N ALA A 235 33.92 20.61 3.19
CA ALA A 235 34.08 21.82 4.01
C ALA A 235 34.70 21.53 5.39
N TYR A 236 34.42 20.35 5.96
CA TYR A 236 34.76 20.02 7.35
C TYR A 236 35.49 18.68 7.51
N GLY A 237 35.68 17.92 6.43
CA GLY A 237 36.30 16.59 6.50
C GLY A 237 35.46 15.55 7.25
N SER A 238 34.13 15.74 7.36
CA SER A 238 33.22 14.86 8.10
C SER A 238 32.10 14.29 7.23
N LEU A 239 31.63 13.08 7.56
CA LEU A 239 30.52 12.39 6.88
C LEU A 239 29.20 12.47 7.67
N ASP A 240 28.95 13.60 8.33
CA ASP A 240 27.71 13.77 9.09
C ASP A 240 26.49 13.86 8.15
N VAL A 241 25.51 12.99 8.39
CA VAL A 241 24.28 12.83 7.61
C VAL A 241 23.09 13.58 8.20
N TRP A 242 23.19 14.06 9.44
CA TRP A 242 22.05 14.62 10.18
C TRP A 242 22.06 16.15 10.22
N HIS A 243 23.09 16.80 9.68
CA HIS A 243 23.20 18.25 9.68
C HIS A 243 22.34 18.90 8.59
N THR A 244 21.40 19.75 8.99
CA THR A 244 20.61 20.58 8.08
C THR A 244 21.32 21.90 7.82
N TRP A 245 21.73 22.13 6.58
CA TRP A 245 22.40 23.36 6.19
C TRP A 245 21.39 24.42 5.74
N GLU A 246 21.31 25.50 6.51
CA GLU A 246 20.58 26.71 6.14
C GLU A 246 21.45 27.56 5.19
N LEU A 247 20.82 28.02 4.11
CA LEU A 247 21.36 28.89 3.08
C LEU A 247 20.73 30.30 3.23
N VAL A 248 20.96 31.16 2.25
CA VAL A 248 20.47 32.54 2.29
C VAL A 248 18.94 32.59 2.35
N GLY A 249 18.42 33.35 3.32
CA GLY A 249 16.99 33.63 3.44
C GLY A 249 16.15 32.45 3.96
N GLY A 250 16.74 31.57 4.77
CA GLY A 250 16.02 30.46 5.42
C GLY A 250 15.80 29.24 4.52
N TRP A 251 16.33 29.24 3.30
CA TRP A 251 16.29 28.09 2.40
C TRP A 251 17.31 27.05 2.81
N THR A 252 16.99 25.77 2.72
CA THR A 252 17.94 24.69 3.01
C THR A 252 18.43 23.98 1.75
N ILE A 253 19.48 23.16 1.87
CA ILE A 253 19.86 22.20 0.81
C ILE A 253 18.67 21.28 0.45
N GLY A 254 17.86 20.91 1.45
CA GLY A 254 16.63 20.14 1.25
C GLY A 254 15.63 20.87 0.37
N ASP A 255 15.44 22.18 0.57
CA ASP A 255 14.49 22.96 -0.22
C ASP A 255 14.95 23.13 -1.67
N LEU A 256 16.24 23.35 -1.90
CA LEU A 256 16.80 23.45 -3.26
C LEU A 256 16.70 22.13 -4.03
N THR A 257 17.01 21.01 -3.37
CA THR A 257 16.89 19.67 -3.98
C THR A 257 15.44 19.28 -4.21
N MET A 258 14.53 19.67 -3.31
CA MET A 258 13.08 19.55 -3.51
C MET A 258 12.61 20.40 -4.70
N LEU A 259 13.06 21.65 -4.83
CA LEU A 259 12.69 22.55 -5.92
C LEU A 259 13.19 22.03 -7.27
N ALA A 260 14.44 21.55 -7.31
CA ALA A 260 15.02 20.92 -8.49
C ALA A 260 14.25 19.64 -8.88
N SER A 261 13.93 18.80 -7.91
CA SER A 261 13.12 17.59 -8.14
C SER A 261 11.72 17.95 -8.64
N LEU A 262 11.07 18.94 -8.02
CA LEU A 262 9.76 19.43 -8.46
C LEU A 262 9.83 19.94 -9.90
N ALA A 263 10.88 20.69 -10.28
CA ALA A 263 11.05 21.16 -11.65
C ALA A 263 11.21 20.01 -12.65
N VAL A 264 11.94 18.96 -12.29
CA VAL A 264 12.06 17.76 -13.13
C VAL A 264 10.70 17.07 -13.26
N PHE A 265 10.03 16.77 -12.15
CA PHE A 265 8.84 15.91 -12.12
C PHE A 265 7.57 16.63 -12.59
N GLU A 266 7.41 17.91 -12.26
CA GLU A 266 6.19 18.69 -12.52
C GLU A 266 6.28 19.67 -13.68
N TRP A 267 7.49 19.94 -14.19
CA TRP A 267 7.68 20.74 -15.39
C TRP A 267 8.30 19.91 -16.52
N ALA A 268 9.53 19.41 -16.37
CA ALA A 268 10.27 18.81 -17.47
C ALA A 268 9.65 17.51 -18.00
N ILE A 269 9.23 16.60 -17.11
CA ILE A 269 8.59 15.34 -17.48
C ILE A 269 7.27 15.56 -18.24
N PRO A 270 6.26 16.26 -17.68
CA PRO A 270 4.98 16.43 -18.37
C PRO A 270 5.13 17.27 -19.65
N TRP A 271 6.07 18.22 -19.70
CA TRP A 271 6.40 18.95 -20.94
C TRP A 271 6.76 18.00 -22.08
N ARG A 272 7.62 17.00 -21.81
CA ARG A 272 8.04 15.99 -22.79
C ARG A 272 6.99 14.91 -23.05
N ARG A 273 6.03 14.73 -22.14
CA ARG A 273 5.03 13.65 -22.18
C ARG A 273 3.59 14.14 -22.44
N GLY A 274 3.44 15.28 -23.11
CA GLY A 274 2.11 15.81 -23.50
C GLY A 274 1.19 16.10 -22.30
N GLY A 275 1.74 16.66 -21.23
CA GLY A 275 1.03 16.98 -19.99
C GLY A 275 0.87 15.82 -19.01
N ARG A 276 1.45 14.66 -19.30
CA ARG A 276 1.38 13.52 -18.38
C ARG A 276 2.54 13.57 -17.38
N THR A 277 2.23 13.90 -16.12
CA THR A 277 3.13 13.66 -14.98
C THR A 277 3.25 12.15 -14.74
N LEU A 278 4.04 11.72 -13.74
CA LEU A 278 4.17 10.29 -13.44
C LEU A 278 2.89 9.75 -12.78
N GLY A 279 2.36 10.46 -11.78
CA GLY A 279 1.06 10.22 -11.17
C GLY A 279 -0.09 10.39 -12.16
N GLY A 280 -0.02 11.38 -13.04
CA GLY A 280 -0.95 11.56 -14.15
C GLY A 280 -0.94 10.37 -15.10
N SER A 281 0.24 9.89 -15.51
CA SER A 281 0.38 8.68 -16.33
C SER A 281 -0.20 7.45 -15.65
N TYR A 282 0.09 7.28 -14.36
CA TYR A 282 -0.38 6.14 -13.58
C TYR A 282 -1.91 6.12 -13.45
N THR A 283 -2.50 7.30 -13.22
CA THR A 283 -3.95 7.51 -13.13
C THR A 283 -4.60 7.83 -14.48
N ARG A 284 -3.90 7.67 -15.60
CA ARG A 284 -4.42 7.88 -16.97
C ARG A 284 -5.04 9.28 -17.18
N MET A 285 -4.39 10.33 -16.70
CA MET A 285 -4.76 11.72 -16.96
C MET A 285 -3.58 12.56 -17.48
N THR A 286 -3.92 13.67 -18.13
CA THR A 286 -2.98 14.74 -18.45
C THR A 286 -3.36 16.00 -17.66
N CYS A 287 -2.36 16.77 -17.23
CA CYS A 287 -2.57 18.11 -16.67
C CYS A 287 -2.89 19.14 -17.77
N GLU A 288 -2.55 18.84 -19.02
CA GLU A 288 -2.80 19.71 -20.17
C GLU A 288 -4.23 19.49 -20.69
N THR A 289 -5.16 20.31 -20.17
CA THR A 289 -6.61 20.23 -20.45
C THR A 289 -7.00 20.49 -21.90
N ARG A 290 -6.15 21.20 -22.65
CA ARG A 290 -6.28 21.48 -24.09
C ARG A 290 -4.89 21.58 -24.70
N ALA A 291 -4.77 21.26 -25.98
CA ALA A 291 -3.51 21.38 -26.70
C ALA A 291 -3.02 22.84 -26.73
N ARG A 292 -1.77 23.06 -26.29
CA ARG A 292 -1.12 24.38 -26.35
C ARG A 292 0.19 24.26 -27.13
N ALA A 293 0.55 25.32 -27.84
CA ALA A 293 1.79 25.39 -28.62
C ALA A 293 2.54 26.71 -28.34
N GLY A 294 3.84 26.71 -28.61
CA GLY A 294 4.71 27.88 -28.47
C GLY A 294 4.69 28.49 -27.07
N TRP A 295 4.67 29.82 -27.00
CA TRP A 295 4.75 30.58 -25.74
C TRP A 295 3.60 30.29 -24.77
N ARG A 296 2.38 30.02 -25.27
CA ARG A 296 1.22 29.70 -24.41
C ARG A 296 1.45 28.43 -23.61
N ARG A 297 2.12 27.45 -24.22
CA ARG A 297 2.52 26.22 -23.54
C ARG A 297 3.52 26.52 -22.43
N THR A 298 4.54 27.33 -22.71
CA THR A 298 5.55 27.75 -21.71
C THR A 298 4.90 28.45 -20.52
N VAL A 299 4.02 29.43 -20.77
CA VAL A 299 3.33 30.19 -19.72
C VAL A 299 2.40 29.28 -18.91
N PHE A 300 1.72 28.32 -19.54
CA PHE A 300 0.91 27.32 -18.83
C PHE A 300 1.74 26.50 -17.82
N TYR A 301 2.86 25.92 -18.25
CA TYR A 301 3.70 25.12 -17.35
C TYR A 301 4.35 25.97 -16.27
N ALA A 302 4.80 27.18 -16.59
CA ALA A 302 5.36 28.11 -15.61
C ALA A 302 4.33 28.49 -14.54
N ALA A 303 3.10 28.85 -14.94
CA ALA A 303 2.03 29.20 -14.01
C ALA A 303 1.60 28.00 -13.15
N ARG A 304 1.49 26.80 -13.74
CA ARG A 304 1.21 25.57 -13.00
C ARG A 304 2.32 25.25 -12.00
N PHE A 305 3.58 25.34 -12.42
CA PHE A 305 4.74 25.11 -11.56
C PHE A 305 4.80 26.11 -10.40
N ALA A 306 4.52 27.39 -10.65
CA ALA A 306 4.45 28.41 -9.60
C ALA A 306 3.38 28.10 -8.55
N VAL A 307 2.20 27.62 -8.95
CA VAL A 307 1.16 27.17 -8.01
C VAL A 307 1.63 25.98 -7.17
N LEU A 308 2.29 24.99 -7.80
CA LEU A 308 2.80 23.81 -7.09
C LEU A 308 3.94 24.18 -6.13
N ALA A 309 4.89 25.02 -6.57
CA ALA A 309 5.97 25.52 -5.74
C ALA A 309 5.43 26.33 -4.55
N MET A 310 4.39 27.15 -4.76
CA MET A 310 3.72 27.85 -3.67
C MET A 310 3.11 26.89 -2.64
N ILE A 311 2.47 25.81 -3.09
CA ILE A 311 1.90 24.80 -2.18
C ILE A 311 3.01 24.09 -1.39
N VAL A 312 4.09 23.69 -2.05
CA VAL A 312 5.20 22.92 -1.44
C VAL A 312 6.03 23.81 -0.48
N PHE A 313 6.36 25.03 -0.89
CA PHE A 313 7.23 25.96 -0.16
C PHE A 313 6.46 27.04 0.58
N GLY A 314 5.18 26.79 0.91
CA GLY A 314 4.30 27.80 1.50
C GLY A 314 4.79 28.37 2.83
N GLY A 315 5.64 27.65 3.56
CA GLY A 315 6.30 28.12 4.78
C GLY A 315 7.29 29.26 4.55
N HIS A 316 7.88 29.39 3.35
CA HIS A 316 8.82 30.46 3.01
C HIS A 316 8.13 31.70 2.40
N LEU A 317 6.87 31.56 1.98
CA LEU A 317 6.17 32.59 1.23
C LEU A 317 5.06 33.24 2.09
N PRO A 318 5.05 34.58 2.24
CA PRO A 318 3.97 35.26 2.93
C PRO A 318 2.65 35.06 2.18
N LEU A 319 1.53 35.05 2.91
CA LEU A 319 0.17 34.97 2.33
C LEU A 319 -0.15 33.65 1.58
N THR A 320 0.66 32.61 1.71
CA THR A 320 0.41 31.33 1.01
C THR A 320 -0.96 30.74 1.36
N GLY A 321 -1.34 30.72 2.63
CA GLY A 321 -2.64 30.20 3.06
C GLY A 321 -3.83 30.90 2.38
N THR A 322 -3.78 32.23 2.28
CA THR A 322 -4.79 33.03 1.58
C THR A 322 -4.81 32.77 0.08
N LEU A 323 -3.66 32.60 -0.56
CA LEU A 323 -3.57 32.28 -1.98
C LEU A 323 -4.10 30.88 -2.30
N VAL A 324 -3.76 29.87 -1.48
CA VAL A 324 -4.31 28.51 -1.60
C VAL A 324 -5.83 28.52 -1.44
N LEU A 325 -6.35 29.28 -0.48
CA LEU A 325 -7.80 29.40 -0.28
C LEU A 325 -8.48 30.11 -1.47
N ALA A 326 -7.86 31.17 -2.01
CA ALA A 326 -8.35 31.84 -3.22
C ALA A 326 -8.37 30.89 -4.43
N LEU A 327 -7.32 30.07 -4.61
CA LEU A 327 -7.28 29.04 -5.66
C LEU A 327 -8.37 27.97 -5.47
N ALA A 328 -8.63 27.55 -4.23
CA ALA A 328 -9.69 26.60 -3.92
C ALA A 328 -11.08 27.18 -4.24
N VAL A 329 -11.36 28.41 -3.83
CA VAL A 329 -12.61 29.12 -4.15
C VAL A 329 -12.76 29.27 -5.66
N PHE A 330 -11.71 29.71 -6.36
CA PHE A 330 -11.71 29.80 -7.82
C PHE A 330 -12.05 28.46 -8.47
N TRP A 331 -11.45 27.36 -8.01
CA TRP A 331 -11.72 26.03 -8.54
C TRP A 331 -13.17 25.56 -8.26
N ILE A 332 -13.73 25.86 -7.09
CA ILE A 332 -15.13 25.52 -6.75
C ILE A 332 -16.10 26.20 -7.74
N VAL A 333 -15.85 27.47 -8.06
CA VAL A 333 -16.69 28.28 -8.96
C VAL A 333 -16.45 27.93 -10.43
N ALA A 334 -15.20 27.97 -10.90
CA ALA A 334 -14.85 27.84 -12.31
C ALA A 334 -14.66 26.38 -12.77
N ARG A 335 -14.56 25.42 -11.83
CA ARG A 335 -14.24 24.00 -12.07
C ARG A 335 -12.94 23.77 -12.86
N LYS A 336 -12.05 24.76 -12.86
CA LYS A 336 -10.74 24.81 -13.55
C LYS A 336 -9.77 25.63 -12.70
N MET A 337 -8.47 25.48 -12.96
CA MET A 337 -7.46 26.31 -12.30
C MET A 337 -7.17 27.57 -13.13
N PRO A 338 -6.66 28.66 -12.54
CA PRO A 338 -6.40 29.89 -13.29
C PRO A 338 -5.47 29.68 -14.48
N TYR A 339 -4.45 28.82 -14.34
CA TYR A 339 -3.53 28.48 -15.41
C TYR A 339 -4.21 27.74 -16.59
N ASP A 340 -5.38 27.13 -16.40
CA ASP A 340 -6.13 26.50 -17.51
C ASP A 340 -6.69 27.53 -18.51
N LEU A 341 -6.77 28.82 -18.13
CA LEU A 341 -7.27 29.91 -18.99
C LEU A 341 -6.22 30.41 -20.01
N ILE A 342 -4.94 30.12 -19.78
CA ILE A 342 -3.83 30.35 -20.72
C ILE A 342 -3.99 29.42 -21.91
#